data_AF-A0A5J4SDG1-F1
#
_entry.id   AF-A0A5J4SDG1-F1
#
_cell.length_a   1.000
_cell.length_b   1.000
_cell.length_c   1.000
_cell.angle_alpha   90.00
_cell.angle_beta   90.00
_cell.angle_gamma   90.00
#
_symmetry.space_group_name_H-M   'P 1'
#
loop_
_entity.id
_entity.type
_entity.pdbx_description
1 polymer ?
#
loop_
_entity_poly.entity_id
_entity_poly.type
_entity_poly.pdbx_seq_one_letter_code
_entity_poly.pdbx_strand_id
1 'polypeptide(L)'
;MDSGKIRKEARFLTDKMAHELNLSMPQYNDVYEINYDFIFAVNHLMNDVTKGNSRALDKYFYNLDTRNDDLRWVLSERQYRQFLGIEYFYRPIYASGNKWHFKVYITYTNHSLFYFGKPQCYHTYHSGHYRTDHNHTSYYKDKYNHVHYHGSYSVKSENVYHNNRHSDFGTNDRKNNKENSSRRNKHN
;
A
#
# COMPACT_ATOMS: atom_id res chain seq x y z
N MET A 1 13.41 -8.82 -1.82
CA MET A 1 13.18 -8.98 -3.27
C MET A 1 14.26 -8.23 -4.02
N ASP A 2 14.63 -8.69 -5.22
CA ASP A 2 15.54 -7.96 -6.12
C ASP A 2 14.77 -6.88 -6.92
N SER A 3 15.50 -6.02 -7.64
CA SER A 3 14.91 -4.94 -8.44
C SER A 3 14.03 -5.46 -9.56
N GLY A 4 14.37 -6.59 -10.18
CA GLY A 4 13.59 -7.21 -11.24
C GLY A 4 12.21 -7.68 -10.78
N LYS A 5 12.12 -8.25 -9.58
CA LYS A 5 10.84 -8.61 -8.96
C LYS A 5 10.03 -7.37 -8.60
N ILE A 6 10.64 -6.35 -7.99
CA ILE A 6 9.95 -5.09 -7.65
C ILE A 6 9.28 -4.47 -8.89
N ARG A 7 9.99 -4.42 -10.04
CA ARG A 7 9.41 -3.93 -11.30
C ARG A 7 8.17 -4.72 -11.73
N LYS A 8 8.21 -6.05 -11.62
CA LYS A 8 7.09 -6.93 -12.00
C LYS A 8 5.89 -6.71 -11.09
N GLU A 9 6.10 -6.67 -9.78
CA GLU A 9 5.03 -6.44 -8.79
C GLU A 9 4.39 -5.06 -8.97
N ALA A 10 5.21 -4.01 -9.13
CA ALA A 10 4.74 -2.65 -9.37
C ALA A 10 3.94 -2.55 -10.67
N ARG A 11 4.43 -3.17 -11.75
CA ARG A 11 3.71 -3.20 -13.03
C ARG A 11 2.40 -3.94 -12.91
N PHE A 12 2.35 -5.10 -12.25
CA PHE A 12 1.13 -5.88 -12.12
C PHE A 12 0.06 -5.10 -11.34
N LEU A 13 0.42 -4.50 -10.21
CA LEU A 13 -0.49 -3.66 -9.43
C LEU A 13 -1.00 -2.47 -10.27
N THR A 14 -0.10 -1.79 -10.99
CA THR A 14 -0.44 -0.63 -11.83
C THR A 14 -1.34 -1.01 -12.99
N ASP A 15 -1.11 -2.15 -13.64
CA ASP A 15 -1.95 -2.67 -14.73
C ASP A 15 -3.39 -2.89 -14.28
N LYS A 16 -3.59 -3.42 -13.06
CA LYS A 16 -4.94 -3.61 -12.50
C LYS A 16 -5.58 -2.29 -12.11
N MET A 17 -4.81 -1.37 -11.54
CA MET A 17 -5.29 -0.01 -11.29
C MET A 17 -5.70 0.69 -12.59
N ALA A 18 -4.92 0.53 -13.66
CA ALA A 18 -5.23 1.08 -14.98
C ALA A 18 -6.54 0.54 -15.54
N HIS A 19 -6.75 -0.77 -15.42
CA HIS A 19 -7.95 -1.43 -15.91
C HIS A 19 -9.20 -0.99 -15.16
N GLU A 20 -9.16 -0.97 -13.83
CA GLU A 20 -10.34 -0.70 -13.00
C GLU A 20 -10.64 0.79 -12.82
N LEU A 21 -9.61 1.65 -12.80
CA LEU A 21 -9.75 3.10 -12.62
C LEU A 21 -9.75 3.86 -13.95
N ASN A 22 -9.67 3.16 -15.09
CA ASN A 22 -9.62 3.73 -16.42
C ASN A 22 -8.55 4.83 -16.55
N LEU A 23 -7.30 4.47 -16.22
CA LEU A 23 -6.18 5.43 -16.22
C LEU A 23 -5.81 5.85 -17.65
N SER A 24 -5.48 7.12 -17.82
CA SER A 24 -4.80 7.60 -19.03
C SER A 24 -3.34 7.11 -19.09
N MET A 25 -2.71 7.17 -20.27
CA MET A 25 -1.31 6.75 -20.42
C MET A 25 -0.33 7.54 -19.52
N PRO A 26 -0.43 8.87 -19.38
CA PRO A 26 0.40 9.61 -18.43
C PRO A 26 0.19 9.12 -16.98
N GLN A 27 -1.06 8.96 -16.55
CA GLN A 27 -1.37 8.46 -15.21
C GLN A 27 -0.82 7.05 -15.00
N TYR A 28 -0.90 6.17 -15.99
CA TYR A 28 -0.36 4.82 -15.91
C TYR A 28 1.16 4.82 -15.65
N ASN A 29 1.91 5.71 -16.30
CA ASN A 29 3.34 5.85 -16.06
C ASN A 29 3.63 6.37 -14.63
N ASP A 30 2.98 7.45 -14.20
CA ASP A 30 3.22 8.03 -12.87
C ASP A 30 2.75 7.09 -11.73
N VAL A 31 1.62 6.40 -11.90
CA VAL A 31 1.13 5.38 -10.93
C VAL A 31 2.12 4.22 -10.82
N TYR A 32 2.79 3.84 -11.92
CA TYR A 32 3.84 2.81 -11.87
C TYR A 32 5.02 3.25 -11.01
N GLU A 33 5.48 4.50 -11.17
CA GLU A 33 6.58 5.05 -10.37
C GLU A 33 6.22 5.10 -8.88
N ILE A 34 5.01 5.59 -8.55
CA ILE A 34 4.50 5.62 -7.16
C ILE A 34 4.43 4.21 -6.56
N ASN A 35 3.89 3.24 -7.30
CA ASN A 35 3.82 1.85 -6.84
C ASN A 35 5.20 1.22 -6.71
N TYR A 36 6.14 1.54 -7.61
CA TYR A 36 7.52 1.09 -7.53
C TYR A 36 8.20 1.60 -6.26
N ASP A 37 8.12 2.90 -5.99
CA ASP A 37 8.75 3.54 -4.83
C ASP A 37 8.21 2.96 -3.53
N PHE A 38 6.89 2.78 -3.42
CA PHE A 38 6.29 2.14 -2.27
C PHE A 38 6.80 0.70 -2.06
N ILE A 39 6.76 -0.13 -3.10
CA ILE A 39 7.17 -1.54 -2.99
C ILE A 39 8.66 -1.64 -2.66
N PHE A 40 9.48 -0.79 -3.27
CA PHE A 40 10.91 -0.69 -2.97
C PHE A 40 11.14 -0.33 -1.49
N ALA A 41 10.46 0.70 -1.00
CA ALA A 41 10.57 1.16 0.39
C ALA A 41 10.18 0.07 1.39
N VAL A 42 9.02 -0.57 1.21
CA VAL A 42 8.50 -1.54 2.18
C VAL A 42 9.22 -2.88 2.10
N ASN A 43 9.78 -3.26 0.96
CA ASN A 43 10.52 -4.52 0.80
C ASN A 43 11.65 -4.70 1.84
N HIS A 44 12.29 -3.60 2.28
CA HIS A 44 13.31 -3.62 3.33
C HIS A 44 12.74 -3.70 4.75
N LEU A 45 11.46 -3.36 4.93
CA LEU A 45 10.78 -3.31 6.23
C LEU A 45 10.00 -4.58 6.53
N MET A 46 9.51 -5.27 5.49
CA MET A 46 8.49 -6.31 5.66
C MET A 46 8.91 -7.48 6.55
N ASN A 47 10.20 -7.84 6.59
CA ASN A 47 10.67 -8.91 7.49
C ASN A 47 10.49 -8.58 8.97
N ASP A 48 10.63 -7.30 9.34
CA ASP A 48 10.45 -6.86 10.72
C ASP A 48 8.96 -6.62 11.01
N VAL A 49 8.21 -6.13 10.02
CA VAL A 49 6.75 -6.00 10.09
C VAL A 49 6.10 -7.35 10.38
N THR A 50 6.47 -8.41 9.64
CA THR A 50 5.89 -9.76 9.85
C THR A 50 6.29 -10.39 11.18
N LYS A 51 7.34 -9.88 11.84
CA LYS A 51 7.75 -10.28 13.20
C LYS A 51 7.07 -9.45 14.30
N GLY A 52 6.21 -8.50 13.95
CA GLY A 52 5.51 -7.63 14.89
C GLY A 52 6.35 -6.48 15.44
N ASN A 53 7.44 -6.08 14.77
CA ASN A 53 8.22 -4.92 15.17
C ASN A 53 7.40 -3.63 14.99
N SER A 54 7.05 -2.97 16.09
CA SER A 54 6.21 -1.77 16.07
C SER A 54 6.83 -0.64 15.25
N ARG A 55 8.14 -0.35 15.38
CA ARG A 55 8.80 0.70 14.60
C ARG A 55 8.81 0.42 13.10
N ALA A 56 8.96 -0.84 12.69
CA ALA A 56 8.87 -1.22 11.28
C ALA A 56 7.44 -1.05 10.76
N LEU A 57 6.44 -1.39 11.58
CA LEU A 57 5.02 -1.19 11.27
C LEU A 57 4.66 0.30 11.11
N ASP A 58 5.17 1.17 11.99
CA ASP A 58 5.06 2.62 11.87
C ASP A 58 5.57 3.13 10.51
N LYS A 59 6.77 2.66 10.12
CA LYS A 59 7.37 3.02 8.84
C LYS A 59 6.57 2.48 7.65
N TYR A 60 6.02 1.28 7.74
CA TYR A 60 5.16 0.73 6.70
C TYR A 60 3.95 1.65 6.46
N PHE A 61 3.21 2.02 7.51
CA PHE A 61 2.03 2.89 7.37
C PHE A 61 2.40 4.30 6.90
N TYR A 62 3.54 4.83 7.31
CA TYR A 62 4.05 6.09 6.77
C TYR A 62 4.29 6.03 5.25
N ASN A 63 4.92 4.96 4.75
CA ASN A 63 5.13 4.75 3.32
C ASN A 63 3.80 4.54 2.58
N LEU A 64 2.85 3.83 3.19
CA LEU A 64 1.52 3.63 2.60
C LEU A 64 0.74 4.94 2.47
N ASP A 65 0.73 5.76 3.51
CA ASP A 65 0.07 7.07 3.48
C ASP A 65 0.72 8.01 2.47
N THR A 66 2.06 7.98 2.37
CA THR A 66 2.82 8.74 1.36
C THR A 66 2.42 8.34 -0.05
N ARG A 67 2.41 7.02 -0.34
CA ARG A 67 1.96 6.47 -1.63
C ARG A 67 0.53 6.91 -1.95
N ASN A 68 -0.37 6.78 -0.99
CA ASN A 68 -1.79 7.09 -1.20
C ASN A 68 -2.00 8.60 -1.42
N ASP A 69 -1.23 9.47 -0.77
CA ASP A 69 -1.25 10.91 -1.04
C ASP A 69 -0.62 11.27 -2.40
N ASP A 70 0.45 10.58 -2.83
CA ASP A 70 1.01 10.79 -4.17
C ASP A 70 0.02 10.40 -5.27
N LEU A 71 -0.71 9.29 -5.08
CA LEU A 71 -1.81 8.90 -5.98
C LEU A 71 -2.92 9.95 -6.04
N ARG A 72 -3.12 10.76 -4.99
CA ARG A 72 -4.14 11.82 -4.95
C ARG A 72 -3.86 12.95 -5.94
N TRP A 73 -2.59 13.20 -6.22
CA TRP A 73 -2.16 14.18 -7.21
C TRP A 73 -2.26 13.66 -8.65
N VAL A 74 -2.12 12.35 -8.86
CA VAL A 74 -2.17 11.72 -10.19
C VAL A 74 -3.59 11.33 -10.61
N LEU A 75 -4.42 10.91 -9.66
CA LEU A 75 -5.80 10.49 -9.92
C LEU A 75 -6.75 11.69 -9.84
N SER A 76 -7.74 11.73 -10.75
CA SER A 76 -8.88 12.64 -10.59
C SER A 76 -9.66 12.30 -9.32
N GLU A 77 -10.43 13.24 -8.79
CA GLU A 77 -11.27 13.01 -7.60
C GLU A 77 -12.13 11.74 -7.72
N ARG A 78 -12.77 11.52 -8.88
CA ARG A 78 -13.60 10.33 -9.13
C ARG A 78 -12.77 9.04 -9.03
N GLN A 79 -11.63 8.99 -9.71
CA GLN A 79 -10.73 7.83 -9.68
C GLN A 79 -10.20 7.58 -8.27
N TYR A 80 -9.87 8.64 -7.54
CA TYR A 80 -9.38 8.53 -6.18
C TYR A 80 -10.43 7.98 -5.22
N ARG A 81 -11.69 8.42 -5.33
CA ARG A 81 -12.80 7.86 -4.54
C ARG A 81 -13.02 6.37 -4.83
N GLN A 82 -12.91 5.96 -6.09
CA GLN A 82 -12.96 4.53 -6.45
C GLN A 82 -11.78 3.78 -5.83
N PHE A 83 -10.57 4.32 -5.94
CA PHE A 83 -9.35 3.76 -5.35
C PHE A 83 -9.49 3.52 -3.83
N LEU A 84 -10.04 4.47 -3.08
CA LEU A 84 -10.30 4.31 -1.64
C LEU A 84 -11.23 3.13 -1.32
N GLY A 85 -12.19 2.84 -2.20
CA GLY A 85 -13.14 1.73 -2.05
C GLY A 85 -12.59 0.37 -2.46
N ILE A 86 -11.43 0.30 -3.11
CA ILE A 86 -10.84 -0.95 -3.61
C ILE A 86 -9.69 -1.37 -2.69
N GLU A 87 -9.99 -2.28 -1.76
CA GLU A 87 -9.08 -2.63 -0.66
C GLU A 87 -7.71 -3.12 -1.15
N TYR A 88 -7.65 -3.92 -2.22
CA TYR A 88 -6.41 -4.44 -2.77
C TYR A 88 -5.55 -3.40 -3.52
N PHE A 89 -6.09 -2.20 -3.78
CA PHE A 89 -5.31 -1.05 -4.23
C PHE A 89 -4.97 -0.10 -3.09
N TYR A 90 -5.94 0.21 -2.22
CA TYR A 90 -5.77 1.15 -1.12
C TYR A 90 -4.80 0.63 -0.06
N ARG A 91 -4.87 -0.66 0.25
CA ARG A 91 -4.05 -1.37 1.24
C ARG A 91 -3.48 -2.65 0.62
N PRO A 92 -2.48 -2.52 -0.27
CA PRO A 92 -2.15 -3.56 -1.23
C PRO A 92 -1.42 -4.78 -0.65
N ILE A 93 -0.98 -4.74 0.62
CA ILE A 93 -0.21 -5.82 1.24
C ILE A 93 -0.96 -6.39 2.44
N TYR A 94 -0.84 -7.70 2.64
CA TYR A 94 -1.24 -8.40 3.87
C TYR A 94 -0.12 -9.37 4.28
N ALA A 95 -0.15 -9.84 5.54
CA ALA A 95 0.72 -10.94 5.99
C ALA A 95 -0.06 -12.17 6.44
N SER A 96 0.55 -13.33 6.24
CA SER A 96 0.10 -14.62 6.73
C SER A 96 1.30 -15.55 6.86
N GLY A 97 1.36 -16.33 7.96
CA GLY A 97 2.39 -17.35 8.15
C GLY A 97 3.83 -16.83 8.05
N ASN A 98 4.15 -15.69 8.69
CA ASN A 98 5.44 -14.99 8.63
C ASN A 98 5.88 -14.51 7.23
N LYS A 99 5.00 -14.60 6.24
CA LYS A 99 5.19 -14.07 4.89
C LYS A 99 4.23 -12.92 4.64
N TRP A 100 4.56 -12.11 3.64
CA TRP A 100 3.70 -11.05 3.16
C TRP A 100 3.41 -11.24 1.68
N HIS A 101 2.26 -10.73 1.26
CA HIS A 101 1.69 -10.98 -0.05
C HIS A 101 0.94 -9.73 -0.53
N PHE A 102 0.81 -9.57 -1.84
CA PHE A 102 -0.06 -8.54 -2.40
C PHE A 102 -1.50 -9.04 -2.47
N LYS A 103 -2.46 -8.22 -2.00
CA LYS A 103 -3.89 -8.52 -2.03
C LYS A 103 -4.43 -8.62 -3.46
N VAL A 104 -3.82 -7.94 -4.43
CA VAL A 104 -4.25 -7.97 -5.84
C VAL A 104 -4.24 -9.39 -6.42
N TYR A 105 -3.38 -10.28 -5.92
CA TYR A 105 -3.31 -11.68 -6.34
C TYR A 105 -4.45 -12.56 -5.80
N ILE A 106 -5.21 -12.07 -4.81
CA ILE A 106 -6.43 -12.76 -4.35
C ILE A 106 -7.54 -12.56 -5.41
N THR A 107 -7.65 -11.36 -5.95
CA THR A 107 -8.67 -10.99 -6.95
C THR A 107 -8.27 -11.45 -8.35
N TYR A 108 -7.03 -11.20 -8.76
CA TYR A 108 -6.50 -11.56 -10.07
C TYR A 108 -5.63 -12.80 -9.99
N THR A 109 -6.25 -13.97 -10.19
CA THR A 109 -5.56 -15.27 -10.10
C THR A 109 -4.71 -15.60 -11.33
N ASN A 110 -5.00 -14.99 -12.49
CA ASN A 110 -4.13 -15.07 -13.66
C ASN A 110 -3.05 -13.99 -13.60
N HIS A 111 -1.90 -14.34 -13.01
CA HIS A 111 -0.79 -13.41 -12.78
C HIS A 111 -0.03 -13.03 -14.07
N SER A 112 -0.34 -13.69 -15.18
CA SER A 112 0.29 -13.47 -16.49
C SER A 112 -0.53 -12.53 -17.39
N LEU A 113 -1.78 -12.25 -17.04
CA LEU A 113 -2.65 -11.37 -17.80
C LEU A 113 -2.29 -9.91 -17.50
N PHE A 114 -1.92 -9.16 -18.55
CA PHE A 114 -1.76 -7.72 -18.51
C PHE A 114 -2.72 -7.10 -19.53
N TYR A 115 -3.43 -6.05 -19.13
CA TYR A 115 -4.31 -5.30 -20.01
C TYR A 115 -3.56 -4.23 -20.81
N PHE A 116 -2.43 -3.76 -20.28
CA PHE A 116 -1.62 -2.69 -20.86
C PHE A 116 -0.17 -3.12 -21.11
N GLY A 117 0.47 -2.42 -22.04
CA GLY A 117 1.90 -2.52 -22.30
C GLY A 117 2.75 -2.16 -21.07
N LYS A 118 4.06 -2.36 -21.16
CA LYS A 118 4.96 -1.87 -20.12
C LYS A 118 4.89 -0.33 -20.04
N PRO A 119 4.93 0.26 -18.83
CA PRO A 119 5.14 1.69 -18.67
C PRO A 119 6.41 2.14 -19.40
N GLN A 120 6.44 3.38 -19.90
CA GLN A 120 7.59 3.89 -20.66
C GLN A 120 8.88 3.84 -19.85
N CYS A 121 8.80 4.13 -18.55
CA CYS A 121 9.93 4.13 -17.62
C CYS A 121 10.24 2.75 -17.01
N TYR A 122 9.60 1.65 -17.47
CA TYR A 122 9.71 0.33 -16.85
C TYR A 122 11.14 -0.18 -16.68
N HIS A 123 12.03 0.10 -17.64
CA HIS A 123 13.42 -0.35 -17.62
C HIS A 123 14.40 0.68 -17.02
N THR A 124 14.02 1.96 -16.97
CA THR A 124 14.90 3.07 -16.63
C THR A 124 14.63 3.67 -15.26
N TYR A 125 13.44 3.49 -14.70
CA TYR A 125 13.09 4.03 -13.38
C TYR A 125 13.74 3.24 -12.26
N HIS A 126 14.43 3.89 -11.31
CA HIS A 126 15.16 3.21 -10.22
C HIS A 126 14.84 3.78 -8.85
N SER A 127 13.60 4.27 -8.66
CA SER A 127 13.22 5.16 -7.56
C SER A 127 13.89 6.53 -7.65
N GLY A 128 13.26 7.56 -7.11
CA GLY A 128 13.78 8.92 -7.14
C GLY A 128 12.78 10.02 -6.80
N HIS A 129 11.51 9.67 -6.55
CA HIS A 129 10.47 10.65 -6.22
C HIS A 129 10.15 10.69 -4.73
N TYR A 130 11.18 10.49 -3.89
CA TYR A 130 11.04 10.60 -2.44
C TYR A 130 10.72 12.05 -2.02
N ARG A 131 9.76 12.21 -1.09
CA ARG A 131 9.33 13.53 -0.60
C ARG A 131 10.42 14.34 0.07
N THR A 132 11.41 13.68 0.68
CA THR A 132 12.57 14.35 1.28
C THR A 132 13.33 15.20 0.27
N ASP A 133 13.30 14.79 -1.00
CA ASP A 133 14.03 15.44 -2.08
C ASP A 133 13.18 16.55 -2.74
N HIS A 134 11.92 16.68 -2.32
CA HIS A 134 10.90 17.58 -2.88
C HIS A 134 10.28 18.50 -1.81
N ASN A 135 11.09 18.99 -0.86
CA ASN A 135 10.64 19.87 0.22
C ASN A 135 9.44 19.32 1.01
N HIS A 136 9.41 18.01 1.24
CA HIS A 136 8.29 17.30 1.90
C HIS A 136 6.96 17.38 1.13
N THR A 137 6.99 17.78 -0.13
CA THR A 137 5.84 17.86 -1.03
C THR A 137 5.87 16.69 -2.02
N SER A 138 4.71 16.29 -2.55
CA SER A 138 4.63 15.28 -3.59
C SER A 138 5.30 15.79 -4.88
N TYR A 139 6.15 14.97 -5.49
CA TYR A 139 6.71 15.23 -6.84
C TYR A 139 5.62 15.35 -7.92
N TYR A 140 4.47 14.71 -7.71
CA TYR A 140 3.37 14.67 -8.68
C TYR A 140 2.40 15.84 -8.53
N LYS A 141 2.61 16.68 -7.52
CA LYS A 141 1.80 17.88 -7.30
C LYS A 141 1.85 18.78 -8.53
N ASP A 142 0.69 19.31 -8.92
CA ASP A 142 0.50 20.23 -10.04
C ASP A 142 0.83 19.66 -11.45
N LYS A 143 1.15 18.37 -11.57
CA LYS A 143 1.36 17.71 -12.89
C LYS A 143 0.08 17.53 -13.71
N TYR A 144 -1.07 17.45 -13.05
CA TYR A 144 -2.36 17.15 -13.68
C TYR A 144 -3.35 18.29 -13.47
N ASN A 145 -4.01 18.70 -14.55
CA ASN A 145 -5.05 19.74 -14.51
C ASN A 145 -6.44 19.11 -14.32
N HIS A 146 -6.69 18.58 -13.12
CA HIS A 146 -8.00 18.08 -12.71
C HIS A 146 -8.25 18.31 -11.23
N VAL A 147 -9.51 18.30 -10.80
CA VAL A 147 -9.86 18.38 -9.38
C VAL A 147 -9.27 17.17 -8.65
N HIS A 148 -8.49 17.46 -7.61
CA HIS A 148 -7.93 16.44 -6.72
C HIS A 148 -8.87 16.17 -5.55
N TYR A 149 -8.79 14.98 -4.98
CA TYR A 149 -9.53 14.69 -3.76
C TYR A 149 -8.94 15.50 -2.58
N HIS A 150 -9.82 16.09 -1.75
CA HIS A 150 -9.43 16.93 -0.60
C HIS A 150 -9.78 16.33 0.77
N GLY A 151 -10.43 15.16 0.79
CA GLY A 151 -10.80 14.48 2.03
C GLY A 151 -9.64 13.68 2.64
N SER A 152 -9.94 12.98 3.73
CA SER A 152 -8.99 12.08 4.38
C SER A 152 -8.56 10.94 3.46
N TYR A 153 -7.26 10.74 3.36
CA TYR A 153 -6.62 9.67 2.60
C TYR A 153 -5.70 8.80 3.47
N SER A 154 -5.27 9.35 4.60
CA SER A 154 -4.29 8.75 5.49
C SER A 154 -4.97 7.71 6.37
N VAL A 155 -4.47 6.47 6.29
CA VAL A 155 -4.86 5.38 7.19
C VAL A 155 -4.53 5.74 8.65
N LYS A 156 -3.54 6.62 8.86
CA LYS A 156 -3.18 7.17 10.17
C LYS A 156 -4.22 8.14 10.75
N SER A 157 -4.89 8.91 9.90
CA SER A 157 -5.81 9.98 10.33
C SER A 157 -7.21 9.51 10.73
N GLU A 158 -7.63 8.30 10.34
CA GLU A 158 -9.01 7.84 10.53
C GLU A 158 -9.32 7.31 11.96
N ASN A 159 -8.48 7.54 12.98
CA ASN A 159 -8.55 6.88 14.32
C ASN A 159 -8.51 5.34 14.30
N VAL A 160 -8.47 4.75 13.11
CA VAL A 160 -8.30 3.34 12.80
C VAL A 160 -6.88 2.83 13.08
N TYR A 161 -5.92 3.76 13.10
CA TYR A 161 -4.48 3.52 13.20
C TYR A 161 -4.04 2.65 14.38
N HIS A 162 -4.65 2.80 15.56
CA HIS A 162 -4.24 2.03 16.74
C HIS A 162 -4.84 0.63 16.79
N ASN A 163 -6.08 0.47 16.32
CA ASN A 163 -6.79 -0.81 16.39
C ASN A 163 -6.48 -1.71 15.18
N ASN A 164 -6.26 -1.15 13.99
CA ASN A 164 -6.09 -1.94 12.76
C ASN A 164 -4.64 -2.27 12.39
N ARG A 165 -3.65 -1.63 13.04
CA ARG A 165 -2.22 -1.93 12.85
C ARG A 165 -1.91 -3.43 12.92
N HIS A 166 -2.54 -4.12 13.86
CA HIS A 166 -2.31 -5.53 14.14
C HIS A 166 -3.19 -6.46 13.30
N SER A 167 -4.41 -6.05 12.93
CA SER A 167 -5.32 -6.84 12.09
C SER A 167 -4.83 -6.99 10.66
N ASP A 168 -4.13 -5.97 10.15
CA ASP A 168 -3.62 -5.91 8.77
C ASP A 168 -2.58 -6.99 8.44
N PHE A 169 -1.87 -7.46 9.48
CA PHE A 169 -0.79 -8.43 9.38
C PHE A 169 -1.02 -9.66 10.25
N GLY A 170 -2.26 -9.87 10.71
CA GLY A 170 -2.66 -11.11 11.36
C GLY A 170 -1.94 -11.42 12.66
N THR A 171 -1.51 -10.40 13.42
CA THR A 171 -1.15 -10.64 14.83
C THR A 171 -2.42 -11.03 15.57
N ASN A 172 -2.64 -12.34 15.69
CA ASN A 172 -3.63 -12.92 16.56
C ASN A 172 -3.47 -12.33 17.97
N ASP A 173 -4.51 -11.70 18.50
CA ASP A 173 -4.77 -11.60 19.93
C ASP A 173 -5.00 -13.00 20.52
N ARG A 174 -3.99 -13.87 20.47
CA ARG A 174 -3.96 -15.17 21.15
C ARG A 174 -3.25 -15.11 22.50
N LYS A 175 -3.19 -13.92 23.11
CA LYS A 175 -2.81 -13.66 24.50
C LYS A 175 -3.59 -12.41 24.94
N ASN A 176 -4.77 -12.47 25.54
CA ASN A 176 -4.96 -12.85 26.94
C ASN A 176 -6.46 -13.05 27.23
N ASN A 177 -6.98 -14.27 27.02
CA ASN A 177 -8.28 -14.68 27.59
C ASN A 177 -8.17 -16.01 28.36
N LYS A 178 -6.99 -16.27 28.94
CA LYS A 178 -6.74 -17.38 29.87
C LYS A 178 -6.15 -16.84 31.18
N GLU A 179 -6.82 -15.89 31.84
CA GLU A 179 -6.45 -15.53 33.21
C GLU A 179 -7.61 -15.08 34.10
N ASN A 180 -8.86 -15.35 33.71
CA ASN A 180 -10.03 -15.04 34.55
C ASN A 180 -10.95 -16.23 34.88
N SER A 181 -10.62 -17.47 34.47
CA SER A 181 -11.37 -18.66 34.90
C SER A 181 -10.79 -19.37 36.14
N SER A 182 -9.59 -18.99 36.60
CA SER A 182 -8.91 -19.68 37.72
C SER A 182 -9.10 -19.02 39.09
N ARG A 183 -9.80 -17.88 39.19
CA ARG A 183 -9.99 -17.14 40.46
C ARG A 183 -11.35 -17.28 41.11
N ARG A 184 -12.27 -18.07 40.54
CA ARG A 184 -13.66 -18.19 41.05
C ARG A 184 -14.00 -19.44 41.87
N ASN A 185 -13.02 -20.32 42.14
CA ASN A 185 -13.21 -21.55 42.94
C ASN A 185 -12.29 -21.63 44.17
N LYS A 186 -12.18 -20.53 44.93
CA LYS A 186 -11.69 -20.58 46.31
C LYS A 186 -12.38 -19.48 47.09
N HIS A 187 -13.59 -19.74 47.57
CA HIS A 187 -14.09 -19.24 48.86
C HIS A 187 -15.10 -20.29 49.32
N ASN A 188 -14.65 -21.10 50.29
CA ASN A 188 -15.52 -21.70 51.30
C ASN A 188 -16.19 -20.59 52.09
#